data_AF-A0A131Z845-F1
#
_entry.id   AF-A0A131Z845-F1
#
_cell.length_a   1.000
_cell.length_b   1.000
_cell.length_c   1.000
_cell.angle_alpha   90.00
_cell.angle_beta   90.00
_cell.angle_gamma   90.00
#
_symmetry.space_group_name_H-M   'P 1'
#
loop_
_entity.id
_entity.type
_entity.pdbx_description
1 polymer ?
#
loop_
_entity_poly.entity_id
_entity_poly.type
_entity_poly.pdbx_seq_one_letter_code
_entity_poly.pdbx_strand_id
1 'polypeptide(L)'
;FFLKKNKEGVFYLQEYAEHVTEIFAKLASIVSNVLDGQLAEWEVKAPVPSPAFRAIARHLTKFHTAVAELLSPEDVSSLLQAVHSMFRSLLARHMARLSISRDGGPQHGLVTQELIFYAEHLRSLGCPVTDTSSLWQQQDEFIEAAAGPGAV
;
A
#
# COMPACT_ATOMS: atom_id res chain seq x y z
N PHE A 1 20.95 -40.40 -12.90
CA PHE A 1 21.16 -39.22 -13.77
C PHE A 1 19.89 -38.39 -13.95
N PHE A 2 18.74 -38.98 -14.33
CA PHE A 2 17.48 -38.24 -14.55
C PHE A 2 16.96 -37.47 -13.32
N LEU A 3 17.01 -38.09 -12.13
CA LEU A 3 16.56 -37.46 -10.86
C LEU A 3 17.43 -36.27 -10.41
N LYS A 4 18.72 -36.24 -10.81
CA LYS A 4 19.64 -35.16 -10.42
C LYS A 4 19.42 -33.90 -11.25
N LYS A 5 19.18 -34.06 -12.57
CA LYS A 5 18.76 -32.95 -13.44
C LYS A 5 17.42 -32.35 -13.03
N ASN A 6 16.50 -33.17 -12.49
CA ASN A 6 15.20 -32.68 -12.03
C ASN A 6 15.32 -31.84 -10.74
N LYS A 7 16.23 -32.21 -9.82
CA LYS A 7 16.50 -31.41 -8.62
C LYS A 7 17.19 -30.09 -8.93
N GLU A 8 18.17 -30.11 -9.84
CA GLU A 8 18.86 -28.88 -10.27
C GLU A 8 17.89 -27.92 -10.99
N GLY A 9 17.03 -28.43 -11.88
CA GLY A 9 16.01 -27.60 -12.54
C GLY A 9 15.00 -26.96 -11.57
N VAL A 10 14.56 -27.69 -10.54
CA VAL A 10 13.66 -27.14 -9.51
C VAL A 10 14.37 -26.06 -8.67
N PHE A 11 15.65 -26.25 -8.36
CA PHE A 11 16.44 -25.26 -7.63
C PHE A 11 16.59 -23.93 -8.40
N TYR A 12 16.92 -23.98 -9.70
CA TYR A 12 17.02 -22.76 -10.51
C TYR A 12 15.68 -22.01 -10.64
N LEU A 13 14.56 -22.72 -10.75
CA LEU A 13 13.24 -22.11 -10.79
C LEU A 13 12.90 -21.42 -9.47
N GLN A 14 13.33 -22.01 -8.34
CA GLN A 14 13.15 -21.41 -7.02
C GLN A 14 13.98 -20.13 -6.87
N GLU A 15 15.28 -20.17 -7.18
CA GLU A 15 16.14 -18.97 -7.12
C GLU A 15 15.62 -17.85 -8.02
N TYR A 16 15.15 -18.19 -9.22
CA TYR A 16 14.53 -17.21 -10.13
C TYR A 16 13.27 -16.58 -9.50
N ALA A 17 12.38 -17.38 -8.92
CA ALA A 17 11.17 -16.88 -8.28
C ALA A 17 11.48 -16.01 -7.04
N GLU A 18 12.50 -16.37 -6.26
CA GLU A 18 13.00 -15.57 -5.14
C GLU A 18 13.53 -14.22 -5.62
N HIS A 19 14.33 -14.21 -6.69
CA HIS A 19 14.83 -12.96 -7.29
C HIS A 19 13.71 -12.06 -7.82
N VAL A 20 12.69 -12.62 -8.49
CA VAL A 20 11.52 -11.86 -8.95
C VAL A 20 10.80 -11.23 -7.75
N THR A 21 10.59 -12.01 -6.70
CA THR A 21 9.96 -11.54 -5.46
C THR A 21 10.75 -10.39 -4.83
N GLU A 22 12.08 -10.51 -4.76
CA GLU A 22 12.96 -9.47 -4.22
C GLU A 22 12.91 -8.18 -5.05
N ILE A 23 12.90 -8.29 -6.37
CA ILE A 23 12.78 -7.14 -7.29
C ILE A 23 11.42 -6.46 -7.08
N PHE A 24 10.33 -7.22 -6.99
CA PHE A 24 8.99 -6.67 -6.79
C PHE A 24 8.87 -5.97 -5.45
N ALA A 25 9.44 -6.56 -4.38
CA ALA A 25 9.50 -5.94 -3.07
C ALA A 25 10.28 -4.60 -3.11
N LYS A 26 11.41 -4.54 -3.81
CA LYS A 26 12.18 -3.30 -4.00
C LYS A 26 11.40 -2.23 -4.76
N LEU A 27 10.71 -2.60 -5.84
CA LEU A 27 9.86 -1.68 -6.60
C LEU A 27 8.73 -1.11 -5.75
N ALA A 28 8.03 -1.98 -5.00
CA ALA A 28 6.99 -1.55 -4.08
C ALA A 28 7.53 -0.62 -2.99
N SER A 29 8.72 -0.90 -2.46
CA SER A 29 9.38 -0.06 -1.46
C SER A 29 9.73 1.33 -2.00
N ILE A 30 10.29 1.42 -3.21
CA ILE A 30 10.63 2.71 -3.84
C ILE A 30 9.40 3.59 -3.97
N VAL A 31 8.29 3.04 -4.48
CA VAL A 31 7.04 3.80 -4.61
C VAL A 31 6.48 4.17 -3.25
N SER A 32 6.49 3.25 -2.30
CA SER A 32 6.00 3.50 -0.95
C SER A 32 6.75 4.64 -0.25
N ASN A 33 8.06 4.78 -0.46
CA ASN A 33 8.83 5.91 0.07
C ASN A 33 8.37 7.25 -0.54
N VAL A 34 8.02 7.26 -1.83
CA VAL A 34 7.44 8.45 -2.47
C VAL A 34 6.07 8.79 -1.88
N LEU A 35 5.23 7.78 -1.62
CA LEU A 35 3.93 7.97 -1.00
C LEU A 35 4.05 8.45 0.45
N ASP A 36 5.02 7.92 1.22
CA ASP A 36 5.30 8.35 2.59
C ASP A 36 5.65 9.84 2.64
N GLY A 37 6.45 10.31 1.69
CA GLY A 37 6.77 11.73 1.54
C GLY A 37 5.54 12.61 1.28
N GLN A 38 4.52 12.11 0.57
CA GLN A 38 3.27 12.85 0.40
C GLN A 38 2.41 12.84 1.67
N LEU A 39 2.44 11.73 2.42
CA LEU A 39 1.70 11.61 3.69
C LEU A 39 2.34 12.41 4.83
N ALA A 40 3.66 12.65 4.79
CA ALA A 40 4.34 13.49 5.78
C ALA A 40 3.77 14.91 5.84
N GLU A 41 3.43 15.47 4.66
CA GLU A 41 2.84 16.81 4.49
C GLU A 41 1.30 16.79 4.49
N TRP A 42 0.68 15.63 4.72
CA TRP A 42 -0.77 15.50 4.67
C TRP A 42 -1.44 16.02 5.95
N GLU A 43 -2.48 16.81 5.77
CA GLU A 43 -3.36 17.31 6.81
C GLU A 43 -4.81 16.93 6.51
N VAL A 44 -5.57 16.57 7.54
CA VAL A 44 -6.99 16.24 7.40
C VAL A 44 -7.83 17.51 7.41
N LYS A 45 -8.04 18.07 6.22
CA LYS A 45 -8.88 19.24 6.01
C LYS A 45 -9.48 19.25 4.61
N ALA A 46 -10.57 19.99 4.44
CA ALA A 46 -11.15 20.25 3.13
C ALA A 46 -10.23 21.14 2.26
N PRO A 47 -10.29 21.03 0.92
CA PRO A 47 -11.14 20.13 0.13
C PRO A 47 -10.55 18.71 -0.02
N VAL A 48 -11.43 17.72 -0.15
CA VAL A 48 -11.11 16.33 -0.48
C VAL A 48 -11.43 16.07 -1.96
N PRO A 49 -10.54 15.45 -2.76
CA PRO A 49 -9.24 14.90 -2.37
C PRO A 49 -8.20 15.99 -2.13
N SER A 50 -7.39 15.81 -1.07
CA SER A 50 -6.32 16.75 -0.73
C SER A 50 -5.22 16.78 -1.80
N PRO A 51 -4.38 17.84 -1.82
CA PRO A 51 -3.20 17.87 -2.68
C PRO A 51 -2.30 16.62 -2.53
N ALA A 52 -2.15 16.11 -1.31
CA ALA A 52 -1.37 14.91 -1.00
C ALA A 52 -1.97 13.65 -1.65
N PHE A 53 -3.27 13.40 -1.46
CA PHE A 53 -3.94 12.24 -2.07
C PHE A 53 -3.99 12.32 -3.59
N ARG A 54 -4.19 13.52 -4.17
CA ARG A 54 -4.04 13.72 -5.62
C ARG A 54 -2.62 13.43 -6.09
N ALA A 55 -1.60 13.77 -5.31
CA ALA A 55 -0.21 13.47 -5.65
C ALA A 55 0.07 11.96 -5.59
N ILE A 56 -0.40 11.28 -4.54
CA ILE A 56 -0.36 9.82 -4.40
C ILE A 56 -0.97 9.15 -5.64
N ALA A 57 -2.18 9.56 -6.03
CA ALA A 57 -2.84 9.04 -7.23
C ALA A 57 -1.99 9.23 -8.50
N ARG A 58 -1.40 10.43 -8.70
CA ARG A 58 -0.50 10.69 -9.83
C ARG A 58 0.75 9.80 -9.81
N HIS A 59 1.36 9.59 -8.64
CA HIS A 59 2.53 8.71 -8.51
C HIS A 59 2.20 7.26 -8.82
N LEU A 60 1.04 6.77 -8.35
CA LEU A 60 0.55 5.44 -8.67
C LEU A 60 0.28 5.25 -10.17
N THR A 61 -0.30 6.25 -10.84
CA THR A 61 -0.48 6.19 -12.31
C THR A 61 0.85 6.10 -13.04
N LYS A 62 1.83 6.95 -12.68
CA LYS A 62 3.16 6.90 -13.30
C LYS A 62 3.85 5.56 -13.09
N PHE A 63 3.76 5.03 -11.87
CA PHE A 63 4.30 3.72 -11.55
C PHE A 63 3.62 2.63 -12.36
N HIS A 64 2.29 2.57 -12.35
CA HIS A 64 1.50 1.62 -13.15
C HIS A 64 1.89 1.67 -14.62
N THR A 65 1.94 2.85 -15.24
CA THR A 65 2.34 3.00 -16.65
C THR A 65 3.74 2.43 -16.89
N ALA A 66 4.71 2.75 -16.03
CA ALA A 66 6.08 2.26 -16.19
C ALA A 66 6.20 0.73 -16.06
N VAL A 67 5.45 0.10 -15.15
CA VAL A 67 5.53 -1.36 -14.94
C VAL A 67 4.65 -2.15 -15.90
N ALA A 68 3.52 -1.58 -16.37
CA ALA A 68 2.63 -2.23 -17.31
C ALA A 68 3.23 -2.39 -18.72
N GLU A 69 4.26 -1.61 -19.05
CA GLU A 69 5.05 -1.79 -20.28
C GLU A 69 6.00 -3.00 -20.20
N LEU A 70 6.30 -3.49 -18.99
CA LEU A 70 7.35 -4.49 -18.75
C LEU A 70 6.80 -5.82 -18.23
N LEU A 71 5.68 -5.79 -17.51
CA LEU A 71 5.16 -6.92 -16.74
C LEU A 71 3.81 -7.41 -17.26
N SER A 72 3.44 -8.63 -16.90
CA SER A 72 2.10 -9.16 -17.19
C SER A 72 1.03 -8.40 -16.37
N PRO A 73 -0.23 -8.36 -16.82
CA PRO A 73 -1.30 -7.73 -16.04
C PRO A 73 -1.48 -8.30 -14.62
N GLU A 74 -1.22 -9.59 -14.44
CA GLU A 74 -1.27 -10.27 -13.13
C GLU A 74 -0.16 -9.78 -12.20
N ASP A 75 1.06 -9.63 -12.72
CA ASP A 75 2.20 -9.11 -11.97
C ASP A 75 2.00 -7.64 -11.58
N VAL A 76 1.49 -6.82 -12.51
CA VAL A 76 1.16 -5.42 -12.23
C VAL A 76 0.12 -5.30 -11.12
N SER A 77 -0.93 -6.12 -11.18
CA SER A 77 -1.96 -6.16 -10.13
C SER A 77 -1.35 -6.57 -8.78
N SER A 78 -0.52 -7.62 -8.75
CA SER A 78 0.16 -8.08 -7.55
C SER A 78 1.09 -7.02 -6.95
N LEU A 79 1.79 -6.27 -7.80
CA LEU A 79 2.67 -5.19 -7.39
C LEU A 79 1.89 -4.00 -6.82
N LEU A 80 0.75 -3.65 -7.42
CA LEU A 80 -0.16 -2.63 -6.88
C LEU A 80 -0.77 -3.04 -5.53
N GLN A 81 -1.06 -4.33 -5.34
CA GLN A 81 -1.51 -4.85 -4.04
C GLN A 81 -0.42 -4.75 -2.97
N ALA A 82 0.84 -5.06 -3.32
CA ALA A 82 1.97 -4.90 -2.41
C ALA A 82 2.17 -3.43 -2.00
N VAL A 83 2.12 -2.51 -2.97
CA VAL A 83 2.15 -1.05 -2.70
C VAL A 83 0.96 -0.63 -1.83
N HIS A 84 -0.24 -1.14 -2.13
CA HIS A 84 -1.42 -0.87 -1.32
C HIS A 84 -1.21 -1.28 0.13
N SER A 85 -0.75 -2.52 0.38
CA SER A 85 -0.44 -3.05 1.71
C SER A 85 0.52 -2.14 2.48
N MET A 86 1.62 -1.73 1.84
CA MET A 86 2.58 -0.79 2.42
C MET A 86 1.92 0.56 2.75
N PHE A 87 1.14 1.12 1.81
CA PHE A 87 0.41 2.37 2.01
C PHE A 87 -0.52 2.31 3.23
N ARG A 88 -1.20 1.18 3.50
CA ARG A 88 -2.03 1.02 4.71
C ARG A 88 -1.22 1.25 5.97
N SER A 89 -0.05 0.63 6.06
CA SER A 89 0.85 0.77 7.21
C SER A 89 1.42 2.18 7.35
N LEU A 90 1.72 2.85 6.22
CA LEU A 90 2.14 4.25 6.23
C LEU A 90 1.01 5.14 6.77
N LEU A 91 -0.18 5.01 6.21
CA LEU A 91 -1.33 5.82 6.56
C LEU A 91 -1.72 5.65 8.04
N ALA A 92 -1.76 4.41 8.54
CA ALA A 92 -2.04 4.12 9.95
C ALA A 92 -1.06 4.85 10.89
N ARG A 93 0.25 4.84 10.57
CA ARG A 93 1.26 5.61 11.32
C ARG A 93 0.99 7.12 11.30
N HIS A 94 0.67 7.68 10.13
CA HIS A 94 0.39 9.12 10.02
C HIS A 94 -0.89 9.51 10.75
N MET A 95 -1.92 8.67 10.70
CA MET A 95 -3.16 8.90 11.44
C MET A 95 -2.96 8.86 12.95
N ALA A 96 -2.16 7.91 13.46
CA ALA A 96 -1.77 7.86 14.85
C ALA A 96 -0.99 9.12 15.29
N ARG A 97 -0.03 9.57 14.47
CA ARG A 97 0.74 10.81 14.72
C ARG A 97 -0.13 12.06 14.80
N LEU A 98 -1.19 12.14 13.98
CA LEU A 98 -2.13 13.26 13.96
C LEU A 98 -3.25 13.13 15.01
N SER A 99 -3.22 12.07 15.83
CA SER A 99 -4.26 11.76 16.83
C SER A 99 -5.67 11.66 16.23
N ILE A 100 -5.78 11.26 14.96
CA ILE A 100 -7.07 11.07 14.29
C ILE A 100 -7.71 9.81 14.87
N SER A 101 -8.85 9.97 15.52
CA SER A 101 -9.57 8.87 16.15
C SER A 101 -10.72 8.39 15.28
N ARG A 102 -11.09 7.12 15.40
CA ARG A 102 -12.29 6.55 14.76
C ARG A 102 -13.54 6.88 15.59
N ASP A 103 -13.82 8.16 15.75
CA ASP A 103 -14.90 8.69 16.57
C ASP A 103 -16.20 8.98 15.79
N GLY A 104 -16.17 8.77 14.46
CA GLY A 104 -17.27 9.17 13.57
C GLY A 104 -17.41 10.69 13.40
N GLY A 105 -16.44 11.47 13.87
CA GLY A 105 -16.40 12.91 13.79
C GLY A 105 -16.00 13.45 12.40
N PRO A 106 -15.89 14.78 12.24
CA PRO A 106 -15.61 15.41 10.95
C PRO A 106 -14.30 14.95 10.31
N GLN A 107 -13.24 14.73 11.10
CA GLN A 107 -11.97 14.22 10.59
C GLN A 107 -12.08 12.78 10.08
N HIS A 108 -12.83 11.92 10.78
CA HIS A 108 -13.13 10.56 10.32
C HIS A 108 -13.84 10.56 8.96
N GLY A 109 -14.81 11.46 8.78
CA GLY A 109 -15.50 11.63 7.50
C GLY A 109 -14.57 12.07 6.36
N LEU A 110 -13.66 13.02 6.62
CA LEU A 110 -12.70 13.50 5.63
C LEU A 110 -11.70 12.41 5.22
N VAL A 111 -11.14 11.67 6.19
CA VAL A 111 -10.25 10.54 5.90
C VAL A 111 -10.98 9.47 5.10
N THR A 112 -12.24 9.16 5.44
CA THR A 112 -13.04 8.18 4.69
C THR A 112 -13.22 8.59 3.22
N GLN A 113 -13.48 9.87 2.95
CA GLN A 113 -13.60 10.36 1.56
C GLN A 113 -12.27 10.26 0.78
N GLU A 114 -11.14 10.53 1.43
CA GLU A 114 -9.80 10.35 0.84
C GLU A 114 -9.53 8.88 0.48
N LEU A 115 -9.92 7.96 1.37
CA LEU A 115 -9.76 6.52 1.17
C LEU A 115 -10.64 6.00 0.03
N ILE A 116 -11.88 6.48 -0.08
CA ILE A 116 -12.75 6.17 -1.21
C ILE A 116 -12.09 6.64 -2.51
N PHE A 117 -11.63 7.89 -2.57
CA PHE A 117 -10.93 8.42 -3.75
C PHE A 117 -9.72 7.55 -4.13
N TYR A 118 -8.88 7.19 -3.15
CA TYR A 118 -7.71 6.35 -3.36
C TYR A 118 -8.07 4.95 -3.89
N ALA A 119 -9.07 4.30 -3.33
CA ALA A 119 -9.48 2.96 -3.75
C ALA A 119 -10.13 2.94 -5.14
N GLU A 120 -10.97 3.93 -5.45
CA GLU A 120 -11.50 4.11 -6.81
C GLU A 120 -10.36 4.30 -7.82
N HIS A 121 -9.35 5.10 -7.46
CA HIS A 121 -8.18 5.30 -8.31
C HIS A 121 -7.40 4.01 -8.54
N LEU A 122 -7.11 3.24 -7.49
CA LEU A 122 -6.44 1.94 -7.63
C LEU A 122 -7.25 0.94 -8.47
N ARG A 123 -8.57 0.92 -8.32
CA ARG A 123 -9.44 0.07 -9.14
C ARG A 123 -9.39 0.45 -10.62
N SER A 124 -9.31 1.75 -10.92
CA SER A 124 -9.13 2.23 -12.30
C SER A 124 -7.80 1.78 -12.94
N LEU A 125 -6.78 1.46 -12.11
CA LEU A 125 -5.49 0.90 -12.53
C LEU A 125 -5.48 -0.63 -12.57
N GLY A 126 -6.62 -1.29 -12.42
CA GLY A 126 -6.74 -2.75 -12.48
C GLY A 126 -6.39 -3.48 -11.19
N CYS A 127 -6.19 -2.77 -10.07
CA CYS A 127 -5.98 -3.40 -8.77
C CYS A 127 -7.33 -3.76 -8.12
N PRO A 128 -7.57 -5.03 -7.72
CA PRO A 128 -8.86 -5.46 -7.18
C PRO A 128 -9.07 -5.06 -5.71
N VAL A 129 -8.65 -3.87 -5.29
CA VAL A 129 -8.79 -3.42 -3.89
C VAL A 129 -10.26 -3.37 -3.50
N THR A 130 -10.63 -4.22 -2.53
CA THR A 130 -12.02 -4.44 -2.12
C THR A 130 -12.39 -3.71 -0.83
N ASP A 131 -11.43 -3.34 0.02
CA ASP A 131 -11.77 -2.91 1.38
C ASP A 131 -10.97 -1.70 1.87
N THR A 132 -11.60 -0.53 1.80
CA THR A 132 -11.17 0.70 2.47
C THR A 132 -11.56 0.74 3.94
N SER A 133 -12.49 -0.12 4.36
CA SER A 133 -13.08 -0.12 5.71
C SER A 133 -12.12 -0.76 6.72
N SER A 134 -11.36 -1.79 6.32
CA SER A 134 -10.29 -2.37 7.15
C SER A 134 -9.07 -1.46 7.33
N LEU A 135 -8.96 -0.35 6.61
CA LEU A 135 -7.88 0.63 6.83
C LEU A 135 -7.99 1.28 8.21
N TRP A 136 -9.21 1.44 8.70
CA TRP A 136 -9.43 1.85 10.07
C TRP A 136 -8.96 0.79 11.05
N GLN A 137 -9.24 -0.50 10.82
CA GLN A 137 -8.99 -1.60 11.77
C GLN A 137 -7.51 -1.76 12.16
N GLN A 138 -6.57 -1.51 11.24
CA GLN A 138 -5.13 -1.59 11.55
C GLN A 138 -4.63 -0.48 12.48
N GLN A 139 -5.33 0.65 12.60
CA GLN A 139 -4.90 1.72 13.49
C GLN A 139 -4.98 1.29 14.97
N ASP A 140 -6.02 0.53 15.35
CA ASP A 140 -6.23 0.08 16.73
C ASP A 140 -5.09 -0.85 17.16
N GLU A 141 -4.66 -1.76 16.28
CA GLU A 141 -3.53 -2.67 16.53
C GLU A 141 -2.20 -1.93 16.72
N PHE A 142 -1.96 -0.85 15.96
CA PHE A 142 -0.76 -0.03 16.14
C PHE A 142 -0.78 0.80 17.43
N ILE A 143 -1.96 1.33 17.82
CA ILE A 143 -2.13 2.03 19.11
C ILE A 143 -1.94 1.04 20.27
N GLU A 144 -2.51 -0.15 20.18
CA GLU A 144 -2.39 -1.21 21.18
C GLU A 144 -0.96 -1.77 21.27
N ALA A 145 -0.28 -1.98 20.13
CA ALA A 145 1.12 -2.38 20.09
C ALA A 145 2.07 -1.28 20.63
N ALA A 146 1.74 0.00 20.42
CA ALA A 146 2.51 1.12 20.97
C ALA A 146 2.24 1.36 22.47
N ALA A 147 1.08 0.93 22.98
CA ALA A 147 0.71 1.02 24.39
C ALA A 147 1.46 0.00 25.29
N GLY A 148 2.04 -1.04 24.70
CA GLY A 148 2.77 -2.09 25.43
C GLY A 148 1.87 -2.96 26.33
N PRO A 149 2.28 -4.19 26.68
CA PRO A 149 1.50 -5.05 27.58
C PRO A 149 1.59 -4.50 29.02
N GLY A 150 0.67 -3.60 29.40
CA GLY A 150 0.63 -3.08 30.76
C GLY A 150 -0.17 -1.81 31.03
N ALA A 151 -1.16 -1.43 30.21
CA ALA A 151 -2.01 -0.28 30.50
C ALA A 151 -3.49 -0.67 30.60
N VAL A 152 -3.83 -1.16 31.79
CA VAL A 152 -5.14 -1.26 32.48
C VAL A 152 -6.24 -2.09 31.83
#